data_AF-A0A7W4PM17-F1
#
_entry.id   AF-A0A7W4PM17-F1
#
_cell.length_a   1.000
_cell.length_b   1.000
_cell.length_c   1.000
_cell.angle_alpha   90.00
_cell.angle_beta   90.00
_cell.angle_gamma   90.00
#
_symmetry.space_group_name_H-M   'P 1'
#
loop_
_entity.id
_entity.type
_entity.pdbx_description
1 polymer ?
#
loop_
_entity_poly.entity_id
_entity_poly.type
_entity_poly.pdbx_seq_one_letter_code
_entity_poly.pdbx_strand_id
1 'polypeptide(L)' 'MHIPSKPVPAEAIELVDQHGPDGLLIARTQLAQARDAGDDVRAARWQTLSDAISALLEDRKSNRAGEHAAAHLGSLHG' A
#
# COMPACT_ATOMS: atom_id res chain seq x y z
N MET A 1 8.87 -5.50 19.46
CA MET A 1 9.76 -4.50 18.84
C MET A 1 8.91 -3.69 17.88
N HIS A 2 8.52 -2.47 18.26
CA HIS A 2 7.71 -1.60 17.40
C HIS A 2 8.63 -1.05 16.31
N ILE A 3 8.48 -1.56 15.09
CA ILE A 3 9.21 -1.07 13.93
C ILE A 3 8.78 0.40 13.75
N PRO A 4 9.70 1.37 13.64
CA PRO A 4 9.31 2.75 13.40
C PRO A 4 8.57 2.79 12.06
N SER A 5 7.25 2.97 12.13
CA SER A 5 6.40 3.25 10.98
C SER A 5 6.95 4.52 10.35
N LYS A 6 7.79 4.38 9.32
CA LYS A 6 8.14 5.52 8.48
C LYS A 6 6.82 6.16 8.06
N PRO A 7 6.68 7.49 8.16
CA PRO A 7 5.43 8.15 7.80
C PRO A 7 5.11 7.77 6.37
N VAL A 8 3.94 7.19 6.17
CA VAL A 8 3.44 6.84 4.84
C VAL A 8 3.26 8.16 4.08
N PRO A 9 3.85 8.31 2.89
CA PRO A 9 3.68 9.52 2.10
C PRO A 9 2.20 9.76 1.80
N ALA A 10 1.73 11.00 1.94
CA ALA A 10 0.34 11.35 1.63
C ALA A 10 -0.06 10.91 0.20
N GLU A 11 0.85 11.08 -0.77
CA GLU A 11 0.65 10.63 -2.15
C GLU A 11 0.38 9.12 -2.28
N ALA A 12 0.99 8.29 -1.43
CA ALA A 12 0.74 6.84 -1.44
C ALA A 12 -0.68 6.54 -0.93
N ILE A 13 -1.14 7.27 0.08
CA ILE A 13 -2.50 7.16 0.62
C ILE A 13 -3.51 7.59 -0.45
N GLU A 14 -3.29 8.74 -1.09
CA GLU A 14 -4.15 9.27 -2.15
C GLU A 14 -4.24 8.34 -3.37
N LEU A 15 -3.13 7.72 -3.78
CA LEU A 15 -3.10 6.74 -4.87
C LEU A 15 -3.94 5.50 -4.54
N VAL A 16 -3.83 4.99 -3.32
CA VAL A 16 -4.60 3.84 -2.86
C VAL A 16 -6.07 4.20 -2.62
N ASP A 17 -6.36 5.43 -2.22
CA ASP A 17 -7.74 5.91 -2.06
C ASP A 17 -8.45 6.03 -3.40
N GLN A 18 -7.80 6.65 -4.40
CA GLN A 18 -8.37 6.88 -5.73
C GLN A 18 -8.42 5.62 -6.60
N HIS A 19 -7.40 4.77 -6.52
CA HIS A 19 -7.23 3.63 -7.44
C HIS A 19 -7.23 2.27 -6.74
N GLY A 20 -7.29 2.22 -5.41
CA GLY A 20 -7.25 0.95 -4.68
C GLY A 20 -5.99 0.14 -4.98
N PRO A 21 -6.11 -1.16 -5.30
CA PRO A 21 -4.97 -2.02 -5.60
C PRO A 21 -4.22 -1.61 -6.89
N ASP A 22 -4.89 -0.92 -7.82
CA ASP A 22 -4.27 -0.46 -9.07
C ASP A 22 -3.26 0.68 -8.85
N GLY A 23 -3.31 1.37 -7.70
CA GLY A 23 -2.33 2.38 -7.31
C GLY A 23 -0.88 1.85 -7.32
N LEU A 24 -0.69 0.57 -7.00
CA LEU A 24 0.62 -0.09 -7.05
C LEU A 24 1.12 -0.26 -8.49
N LEU A 25 0.23 -0.61 -9.42
CA LEU A 25 0.58 -0.78 -10.83
C LEU A 25 1.01 0.56 -11.44
N ILE A 26 0.29 1.64 -11.10
CA ILE A 26 0.62 3.01 -11.53
C ILE A 26 2.01 3.41 -11.02
N ALA A 27 2.27 3.23 -9.72
CA ALA A 27 3.57 3.58 -9.12
C ALA A 27 4.73 2.79 -9.74
N ARG A 28 4.54 1.50 -10.02
CA ARG A 28 5.55 0.66 -10.70
C ARG A 28 5.79 1.06 -12.15
N THR A 29 4.75 1.50 -12.84
CA THR A 29 4.86 2.00 -14.22
C THR A 29 5.68 3.29 -14.25
N GLN A 30 5.39 4.22 -13.35
CA GLN A 30 6.14 5.46 -13.21
C GLN A 30 7.61 5.23 -12.79
N LEU A 31 7.86 4.22 -11.94
CA LEU A 31 9.22 3.78 -11.59
C LEU A 31 9.99 3.29 -12.81
N ALA A 32 9.37 2.45 -13.64
CA ALA A 32 10.00 1.92 -14.86
C ALA A 32 10.33 3.06 -15.84
N GLN A 33 9.39 4.00 -16.03
CA GLN A 33 9.62 5.18 -16.87
C GLN A 33 10.73 6.09 -16.34
N ALA A 34 10.80 6.29 -15.02
CA ALA A 34 11.86 7.10 -14.41
C ALA A 34 13.25 6.47 -14.60
N ARG A 35 13.34 5.13 -14.49
CA ARG A 35 14.58 4.39 -14.75
C ARG A 35 14.97 4.44 -16.22
N ASP A 36 14.02 4.29 -17.12
CA ASP A 36 14.23 4.38 -18.58
C ASP A 36 14.76 5.78 -18.97
N ALA A 37 14.23 6.83 -18.33
CA ALA A 37 14.70 8.20 -18.49
C ALA A 37 16.06 8.50 -17.82
N GLY A 38 16.62 7.56 -17.04
CA GLY A 38 17.84 7.79 -16.26
C GLY A 38 17.68 8.78 -15.10
N ASP A 39 16.46 8.97 -14.60
CA ASP A 39 16.17 9.89 -13.49
C ASP A 39 16.12 9.12 -12.17
N ASP A 40 17.29 8.96 -11.54
CA ASP A 40 17.46 8.22 -10.29
C ASP A 40 16.67 8.82 -9.11
N VAL A 41 16.52 10.15 -9.08
CA VAL A 41 15.77 10.85 -8.02
C VAL A 41 14.29 10.51 -8.13
N ARG A 42 13.75 10.61 -9.34
CA ARG A 42 12.36 10.24 -9.61
C ARG A 42 12.14 8.75 -9.41
N ALA A 43 13.09 7.90 -9.80
CA ALA A 43 13.02 6.45 -9.57
C ALA A 43 13.01 6.12 -8.06
N ALA A 44 13.89 6.72 -7.26
CA ALA A 44 13.91 6.51 -5.81
C ALA A 44 12.59 6.94 -5.13
N ARG A 45 11.99 8.04 -5.60
CA ARG A 45 10.67 8.50 -5.14
C ARG A 45 9.57 7.49 -5.47
N TRP A 46 9.47 7.03 -6.71
CA TRP A 46 8.46 6.04 -7.10
C TRP A 46 8.68 4.67 -6.47
N GLN A 47 9.93 4.30 -6.21
CA GLN A 47 10.28 3.09 -5.46
C GLN A 47 9.74 3.18 -4.02
N THR A 48 9.93 4.31 -3.36
CA THR A 48 9.41 4.56 -1.99
C THR A 48 7.88 4.56 -1.97
N LEU A 49 7.23 5.19 -2.94
CA LEU A 49 5.77 5.19 -3.06
C LEU A 49 5.23 3.77 -3.31
N SER A 50 5.86 2.99 -4.18
CA SER A 50 5.44 1.61 -4.46
C SER A 50 5.51 0.73 -3.21
N ASP A 51 6.56 0.88 -2.41
CA ASP A 51 6.74 0.14 -1.15
C ASP A 51 5.66 0.52 -0.12
N ALA A 52 5.42 1.82 0.06
CA ALA A 52 4.40 2.34 0.95
C ALA A 52 2.98 1.89 0.56
N ILE A 53 2.66 1.92 -0.74
CA ILE A 53 1.38 1.43 -1.28
C ILE A 53 1.22 -0.07 -1.01
N SER A 54 2.27 -0.86 -1.25
CA SER A 54 2.23 -2.30 -0.98
C SER A 54 1.96 -2.58 0.51
N ALA A 55 2.64 -1.86 1.40
CA ALA A 55 2.43 -2.00 2.84
C ALA A 55 1.00 -1.60 3.27
N LEU A 56 0.44 -0.52 2.72
CA LEU A 56 -0.94 -0.10 2.98
C LEU A 56 -1.96 -1.16 2.54
N LEU A 57 -1.76 -1.76 1.37
CA LEU A 57 -2.67 -2.79 0.86
C LEU A 57 -2.61 -4.07 1.69
N GLU A 58 -1.40 -4.49 2.11
CA GLU A 58 -1.18 -5.63 2.99
C GLU A 58 -1.79 -5.40 4.39
N ASP A 59 -1.65 -4.18 4.94
CA ASP A 59 -2.26 -3.78 6.22
C ASP A 59 -3.79 -3.83 6.14
N ARG A 60 -4.39 -3.22 5.10
CA ARG A 60 -5.85 -3.28 4.88
C ARG A 60 -6.35 -4.71 4.71
N LYS A 61 -5.57 -5.57 4.05
CA LYS A 61 -5.90 -7.00 3.89
C LYS A 61 -5.84 -7.73 5.23
N SER A 62 -4.83 -7.46 6.06
CA SER A 62 -4.71 -8.04 7.41
C SER A 62 -5.82 -7.54 8.34
N ASN A 63 -6.13 -6.25 8.34
CA ASN A 63 -7.22 -5.68 9.15
C ASN A 63 -8.58 -6.29 8.75
N ARG A 64 -8.84 -6.40 7.44
CA ARG A 64 -10.06 -7.04 6.92
C ARG A 64 -10.13 -8.53 7.26
N ALA A 65 -9.02 -9.25 7.25
CA ALA A 65 -8.97 -10.64 7.68
C ALA A 65 -9.28 -10.80 9.18
N GLY A 66 -8.81 -9.86 10.02
CA GLY A 66 -9.13 -9.81 11.45
C GLY A 66 -10.61 -9.51 11.73
N GLU A 67 -11.20 -8.55 11.00
CA GLU A 67 -12.64 -8.23 11.12
C GLU A 67 -13.54 -9.39 10.65
N HIS A 68 -13.19 -10.07 9.56
CA HIS A 68 -13.93 -11.25 9.10
C HIS A 68 -13.81 -12.45 10.05
N ALA A 69 -12.67 -12.61 10.74
CA ALA A 69 -12.52 -13.64 11.78
C ALA A 69 -13.38 -13.33 13.02
N ALA A 70 -13.50 -12.06 13.41
CA ALA A 70 -14.35 -11.64 14.53
C ALA A 70 -15.84 -11.80 14.23
N ALA A 71 -16.29 -11.55 12.99
CA ALA A 71 -17.68 -11.71 12.59
C ALA A 71 -18.18 -13.17 12.59
N HIS A 72 -17.28 -14.16 12.41
CA HIS A 72 -17.67 -15.58 12.35
C HIS A 72 -17.92 -16.21 13.73
N LEU A 73 -17.41 -15.61 14.81
CA LEU A 73 -17.57 -16.13 16.18
C LEU A 73 -18.84 -15.64 16.89
N GLY A 74 -19.61 -14.74 16.26
CA GLY A 74 -20.85 -14.18 16.84
C GLY A 74 -22.14 -14.96 16.54
N SER A 75 -22.13 -15.97 15.68
CA SER A 75 -23.35 -16.64 15.18
C SER A 75 -23.67 -18.01 15.80
N LEU A 76 -23.13 -18.33 16.99
CA LEU A 76 -23.32 -19.64 17.63
C LEU A 76 -24.14 -19.62 18.94
N HIS A 77 -24.92 -18.57 19.20
CA HIS A 77 -25.86 -18.58 20.33
C HIS A 77 -27.19 -17.89 19.98
N GLY A 78 -28.16 -18.70 19.57
CA GLY A 78 -29.56 -18.34 19.36
C GLY A 78 -30.41 -19.59 19.22
#